data_AF-A0A7G2LXJ4-F1
#
_entry.id   AF-A0A7G2LXJ4-F1
#
_cell.length_a   1.000
_cell.length_b   1.000
_cell.length_c   1.000
_cell.angle_alpha   90.00
_cell.angle_beta   90.00
_cell.angle_gamma   90.00
#
_symmetry.space_group_name_H-M   'P 1'
#
loop_
_entity.id
_entity.type
_entity.pdbx_description
1 polymer ?
#
loop_
_entity_poly.entity_id
_entity_poly.type
_entity_poly.pdbx_seq_one_letter_code
_entity_poly.pdbx_strand_id
1 'polypeptide(L)'
;ISRAVVVDPGFGGAADPETLQDALAGITLINLGDTGRLGAADVGPDGNNLANRLPAASYVEIAPANHFTFLGTCKPGAAPLLKEEQDDPICTDPEDTDRAAAHVQLIHAISFGLDL
;
A
#
# COMPACT_ATOMS: atom_id res chain seq x y z
N ILE A 1 -18.25 11.75 2.11
CA ILE A 1 -17.46 10.54 1.76
C ILE A 1 -17.89 9.46 2.74
N SER A 2 -18.33 8.30 2.26
CA SER A 2 -18.84 7.20 3.12
C SER A 2 -17.94 5.96 3.11
N ARG A 3 -17.03 5.85 2.13
CA ARG A 3 -16.05 4.77 1.99
C ARG A 3 -14.74 5.36 1.49
N ALA A 4 -13.62 4.75 1.88
CA ALA A 4 -12.31 5.07 1.35
C ALA A 4 -11.44 3.81 1.35
N VAL A 5 -10.61 3.69 0.31
CA VAL A 5 -9.56 2.69 0.21
C VAL A 5 -8.24 3.44 0.11
N VAL A 6 -7.26 3.06 0.92
CA VAL A 6 -5.99 3.77 1.04
C VAL A 6 -4.86 2.76 0.90
N VAL A 7 -4.09 2.89 -0.18
CA VAL A 7 -2.96 2.00 -0.51
C VAL A 7 -1.68 2.59 0.08
N ASP A 8 -1.00 1.84 0.92
CA ASP A 8 0.28 2.20 1.57
C ASP A 8 0.34 3.65 2.12
N PRO A 9 -0.60 4.09 2.97
CA PRO A 9 -0.54 5.45 3.49
C PRO A 9 0.66 5.66 4.42
N GLY A 10 1.47 6.67 4.11
CA GLY A 10 2.67 7.02 4.88
C GLY A 10 2.45 7.82 6.17
N PHE A 11 1.20 8.12 6.55
CA PHE A 11 0.91 9.03 7.68
C PHE A 11 0.66 8.33 9.02
N GLY A 12 0.53 6.99 9.05
CA GLY A 12 0.04 6.27 10.23
C GLY A 12 0.85 6.49 11.51
N GLY A 13 2.18 6.56 11.38
CA GLY A 13 3.08 6.87 12.49
C GLY A 13 3.11 8.35 12.91
N ALA A 14 2.70 9.27 12.03
CA ALA A 14 2.73 10.71 12.26
C ALA A 14 1.38 11.30 12.69
N ALA A 15 0.29 10.54 12.55
CA ALA A 15 -1.04 10.99 12.95
C ALA A 15 -1.14 11.13 14.47
N ASP A 16 -1.78 12.22 14.91
CA ASP A 16 -2.16 12.43 16.31
C ASP A 16 -3.11 11.30 16.75
N PRO A 17 -2.71 10.44 17.72
CA PRO A 17 -3.52 9.32 18.16
C PRO A 17 -4.91 9.71 18.65
N GLU A 18 -5.09 10.90 19.22
CA GLU A 18 -6.38 11.35 19.77
C GLU A 18 -7.42 11.59 18.65
N THR A 19 -6.96 11.86 17.42
CA THR A 19 -7.83 12.20 16.28
C THR A 19 -8.32 10.98 15.50
N LEU A 20 -7.68 9.82 15.64
CA LEU A 20 -7.93 8.66 14.76
C LEU A 20 -9.32 8.04 14.96
N GLN A 21 -9.91 8.17 16.15
CA GLN A 21 -11.25 7.63 16.42
C GLN A 21 -12.37 8.42 15.74
N ASP A 22 -12.12 9.68 15.38
CA ASP A 22 -13.05 10.53 14.64
C ASP A 22 -12.94 10.37 13.11
N ALA A 23 -11.99 9.54 12.65
CA ALA A 23 -11.82 9.25 11.23
C ALA A 23 -13.04 8.49 10.67
N LEU A 24 -13.15 8.48 9.34
CA LEU A 24 -14.17 7.69 8.65
C LEU A 24 -14.08 6.22 9.08
N ALA A 25 -15.18 5.67 9.61
CA ALA A 25 -15.26 4.26 9.95
C ALA A 25 -15.29 3.38 8.69
N GLY A 26 -14.70 2.19 8.76
CA GLY A 26 -14.74 1.23 7.65
C GLY A 26 -13.76 1.52 6.51
N ILE A 27 -12.73 2.35 6.74
CA ILE A 27 -11.65 2.53 5.77
C ILE A 27 -10.99 1.16 5.49
N THR A 28 -10.75 0.85 4.22
CA THR A 28 -9.92 -0.29 3.84
C THR A 28 -8.49 0.19 3.59
N LEU A 29 -7.54 -0.33 4.37
CA LEU A 29 -6.12 -0.13 4.16
C LEU A 29 -5.55 -1.30 3.37
N ILE A 30 -4.70 -1.00 2.40
CA ILE A 30 -3.99 -2.01 1.61
C ILE A 30 -2.49 -1.80 1.82
N ASN A 31 -1.78 -2.80 2.33
CA ASN A 31 -0.32 -2.83 2.32
C ASN A 31 0.23 -3.65 1.16
N LEU A 32 1.31 -3.15 0.55
CA LEU A 32 2.05 -3.85 -0.49
C LEU A 32 3.34 -4.48 0.05
N GLY A 33 3.53 -5.75 -0.26
CA GLY A 33 4.63 -6.58 0.23
C GLY A 33 4.38 -7.12 1.62
N ASP A 34 5.15 -8.11 2.03
CA ASP A 34 5.16 -8.72 3.38
C ASP A 34 6.52 -8.55 4.08
N THR A 35 7.51 -8.06 3.35
CA THR A 35 8.89 -7.87 3.81
C THR A 35 9.45 -6.57 3.24
N GLY A 36 10.40 -5.94 3.95
CA GLY A 36 11.09 -4.74 3.45
C GLY A 36 10.20 -3.51 3.23
N ARG A 37 9.02 -3.46 3.87
CA ARG A 37 8.10 -2.31 3.76
C ARG A 37 8.75 -1.02 4.23
N LEU A 38 8.34 0.10 3.64
CA LEU A 38 8.67 1.42 4.17
C LEU A 38 7.98 1.58 5.52
N GLY A 39 8.73 1.83 6.60
CA GLY A 39 8.15 1.89 7.96
C GLY A 39 7.04 2.93 8.13
N ALA A 40 7.05 4.00 7.34
CA ALA A 40 5.96 4.99 7.33
C ALA A 40 4.67 4.43 6.71
N ALA A 41 4.78 3.56 5.72
CA ALA A 41 3.67 2.98 4.99
C ALA A 41 3.19 1.64 5.57
N ASP A 42 3.99 0.96 6.39
CA ASP A 42 3.61 -0.29 7.04
C ASP A 42 2.54 -0.04 8.12
N VAL A 43 1.28 -0.23 7.75
CA VAL A 43 0.12 0.03 8.61
C VAL A 43 -0.37 -1.21 9.35
N GLY A 44 0.24 -2.36 9.06
CA GLY A 44 -0.05 -3.62 9.72
C GLY A 44 0.34 -3.63 11.20
N PRO A 45 -0.03 -4.69 11.93
CA PRO A 45 0.24 -4.82 13.37
C PRO A 45 1.71 -4.76 13.75
N ASP A 46 2.60 -5.22 12.86
CA ASP A 46 4.05 -5.22 13.08
C ASP A 46 4.73 -3.91 12.66
N GLY A 47 3.97 -2.99 12.04
CA GLY A 47 4.42 -1.66 11.63
C GLY A 47 3.95 -0.55 12.56
N ASN A 48 3.39 0.52 12.00
CA ASN A 48 2.81 1.63 12.77
C ASN A 48 1.38 1.36 13.31
N ASN A 49 0.85 0.18 13.00
CA ASN A 49 -0.41 -0.35 13.52
C ASN A 49 -1.64 0.55 13.28
N LEU A 50 -1.62 1.38 12.23
CA LEU A 50 -2.76 2.23 11.87
C LEU A 50 -4.04 1.41 11.63
N ALA A 51 -3.92 0.19 11.10
CA ALA A 51 -5.05 -0.71 10.87
C ALA A 51 -5.88 -1.00 12.13
N ASN A 52 -5.24 -1.15 13.29
CA ASN A 52 -5.94 -1.38 14.55
C ASN A 52 -6.29 -0.09 15.32
N ARG A 53 -5.82 1.07 14.84
CA ARG A 53 -6.07 2.38 15.47
C ARG A 53 -7.25 3.13 14.84
N LEU A 54 -7.63 2.76 13.61
CA LEU A 54 -8.79 3.35 12.91
C LEU A 54 -10.11 2.63 13.26
N PRO A 55 -11.24 3.35 13.31
CA PRO A 55 -12.53 2.76 13.65
C PRO A 55 -13.00 1.78 12.55
N ALA A 56 -13.19 0.52 12.94
CA ALA A 56 -13.71 -0.55 12.09
C ALA A 56 -12.97 -0.70 10.74
N ALA A 57 -11.66 -0.43 10.70
CA ALA A 57 -10.87 -0.57 9.49
C ALA A 57 -10.77 -2.02 9.02
N SER A 58 -10.71 -2.20 7.70
CA SER A 58 -10.29 -3.45 7.07
C SER A 58 -8.84 -3.34 6.64
N TYR A 59 -8.09 -4.44 6.74
CA TYR A 59 -6.68 -4.50 6.34
C TYR A 59 -6.49 -5.62 5.32
N VAL A 60 -5.88 -5.28 4.19
CA VAL A 60 -5.54 -6.21 3.11
C VAL A 60 -4.04 -6.12 2.86
N GLU A 61 -3.41 -7.26 2.66
CA GLU A 61 -2.00 -7.37 2.31
C GLU A 61 -1.89 -8.03 0.94
N ILE A 62 -1.06 -7.46 0.06
CA ILE A 62 -0.78 -8.01 -1.26
C ILE A 62 0.72 -8.27 -1.34
N ALA A 63 1.12 -9.54 -1.42
CA ALA A 63 2.52 -9.96 -1.52
C ALA A 63 2.66 -11.10 -2.55
N PRO A 64 3.83 -11.25 -3.21
CA PRO A 64 4.98 -10.34 -3.15
C PRO A 64 4.70 -9.02 -3.89
N ALA A 65 5.12 -7.90 -3.30
CA ALA A 65 5.02 -6.54 -3.85
C ALA A 65 5.89 -5.57 -3.03
N ASN A 66 6.04 -4.33 -3.46
CA ASN A 66 6.61 -3.24 -2.68
C ASN A 66 5.78 -1.96 -2.85
N HIS A 67 6.21 -0.88 -2.20
CA HIS A 67 5.52 0.40 -2.22
C HIS A 67 5.23 0.92 -3.63
N PHE A 68 6.09 0.64 -4.61
CA PHE A 68 5.92 1.13 -5.99
C PHE A 68 5.10 0.21 -6.88
N THR A 69 4.73 -0.98 -6.41
CA THR A 69 4.02 -1.99 -7.22
C THR A 69 2.61 -1.54 -7.64
N PHE A 70 2.00 -0.53 -6.99
CA PHE A 70 0.74 0.05 -7.48
C PHE A 70 0.89 0.96 -8.70
N LEU A 71 2.12 1.39 -9.03
CA LEU A 71 2.39 2.23 -10.19
C LEU A 71 2.33 1.41 -11.48
N GLY A 72 2.12 2.10 -12.61
CA GLY A 72 2.03 1.48 -13.93
C GLY A 72 3.19 0.52 -14.25
N THR A 73 2.94 -0.42 -15.17
CA THR A 73 3.95 -1.40 -15.58
C THR A 73 5.17 -0.73 -16.21
N CYS A 74 6.34 -1.30 -15.94
CA CYS A 74 7.61 -0.74 -16.39
C CYS A 74 7.87 -1.04 -17.87
N LYS A 75 8.40 -0.04 -18.58
CA LYS A 75 8.89 -0.22 -19.95
C LYS A 75 10.18 -1.05 -19.95
N PRO A 76 10.48 -1.76 -21.05
CA PRO A 76 11.79 -2.41 -21.21
C PRO A 76 12.93 -1.41 -20.99
N GLY A 77 13.91 -1.77 -20.16
CA GLY A 77 15.07 -0.92 -19.85
C GLY A 77 14.85 0.17 -18.79
N ALA A 78 13.65 0.28 -18.18
CA ALA A 78 13.40 1.31 -17.16
C ALA A 78 14.23 1.13 -15.88
N ALA A 79 14.37 -0.10 -15.37
CA ALA A 79 15.13 -0.39 -14.15
C ALA A 79 16.61 0.06 -14.21
N PRO A 80 17.41 -0.29 -15.25
CA PRO A 80 18.79 0.19 -15.34
C PRO A 80 18.87 1.71 -15.53
N LEU A 81 17.93 2.33 -16.24
CA LEU A 81 17.89 3.79 -16.43
C LEU A 81 17.66 4.52 -15.10
N LEU A 82 16.65 4.10 -14.31
CA LEU A 82 16.39 4.68 -12.98
C LEU A 82 17.62 4.56 -12.08
N LYS A 83 18.33 3.42 -12.15
CA LYS A 83 19.56 3.21 -11.39
C LYS A 83 20.70 4.13 -11.84
N GLU A 84 20.86 4.36 -13.14
CA GLU A 84 21.88 5.27 -13.70
C GLU A 84 21.66 6.72 -13.23
N GLU A 85 20.40 7.16 -13.23
CA GLU A 85 19.99 8.49 -12.77
C GLU A 85 19.94 8.63 -11.24
N GLN A 86 20.22 7.56 -10.49
CA GLN A 86 20.09 7.50 -9.03
C GLN A 86 18.68 7.85 -8.53
N ASP A 87 17.66 7.51 -9.33
CA ASP A 87 16.26 7.74 -9.03
C ASP A 87 15.66 6.60 -8.19
N ASP A 88 14.41 6.76 -7.75
CA ASP A 88 13.71 5.77 -6.94
C ASP A 88 13.62 4.40 -7.64
N PRO A 89 13.71 3.30 -6.88
CA PRO A 89 13.72 1.93 -7.42
C PRO A 89 12.32 1.44 -7.84
N ILE A 90 11.59 2.25 -8.61
CA ILE A 90 10.19 2.02 -9.02
C ILE A 90 10.03 0.71 -9.78
N CYS A 91 11.02 0.35 -10.62
CA CYS A 91 10.97 -0.80 -11.53
C CYS A 91 11.75 -2.02 -11.04
N THR A 92 12.02 -2.11 -9.74
CA THR A 92 12.64 -3.28 -9.12
C THR A 92 11.69 -3.85 -8.07
N ASP A 93 10.60 -4.46 -8.55
CA ASP A 93 9.70 -5.23 -7.69
C ASP A 93 10.47 -6.39 -7.01
N PRO A 94 9.99 -6.90 -5.86
CA PRO A 94 10.57 -8.11 -5.26
C PRO A 94 10.55 -9.30 -6.20
N GLU A 95 11.40 -10.28 -5.93
CA GLU A 95 11.39 -11.56 -6.65
C GLU A 95 9.99 -12.18 -6.65
N ASP A 96 9.65 -12.87 -7.76
CA ASP A 96 8.34 -13.48 -8.00
C ASP A 96 7.13 -12.52 -8.11
N THR A 97 7.34 -11.21 -8.08
CA THR A 97 6.26 -10.23 -8.28
C THR A 97 5.83 -10.17 -9.75
N ASP A 98 4.60 -10.61 -10.03
CA ASP A 98 3.88 -10.23 -11.24
C ASP A 98 3.06 -8.96 -10.97
N ARG A 99 3.60 -7.81 -11.37
CA ARG A 99 2.94 -6.51 -11.17
C ARG A 99 1.56 -6.44 -11.83
N ALA A 100 1.35 -7.07 -12.97
CA ALA A 100 0.04 -7.06 -13.63
C ALA A 100 -0.98 -7.86 -12.80
N ALA A 101 -0.58 -9.00 -12.24
CA ALA A 101 -1.41 -9.75 -11.31
C ALA A 101 -1.66 -8.99 -10.00
N ALA A 102 -0.66 -8.29 -9.46
CA ALA A 102 -0.82 -7.43 -8.29
C ALA A 102 -1.82 -6.29 -8.54
N HIS A 103 -1.84 -5.70 -9.73
CA HIS A 103 -2.85 -4.71 -10.12
C HIS A 103 -4.27 -5.29 -10.14
N VAL A 104 -4.45 -6.54 -10.60
CA VAL A 104 -5.77 -7.20 -10.55
C VAL A 104 -6.20 -7.43 -9.09
N GLN A 105 -5.28 -7.83 -8.21
CA GLN A 105 -5.57 -7.95 -6.77
C GLN A 105 -5.95 -6.59 -6.15
N LEU A 106 -5.24 -5.52 -6.50
CA LEU A 106 -5.58 -4.15 -6.09
C LEU A 106 -6.98 -3.75 -6.57
N ILE A 107 -7.34 -4.02 -7.83
CA ILE A 107 -8.67 -3.73 -8.37
C ILE A 107 -9.75 -4.46 -7.55
N HIS A 108 -9.55 -5.73 -7.23
CA HIS A 108 -10.49 -6.49 -6.41
C HIS A 108 -10.61 -5.92 -4.98
N ALA A 109 -9.48 -5.63 -4.33
CA ALA A 109 -9.48 -5.07 -2.98
C ALA A 109 -10.11 -3.67 -2.92
N ILE A 110 -9.84 -2.83 -3.93
CA ILE A 110 -10.44 -1.51 -4.07
C ILE A 110 -11.95 -1.62 -4.31
N SER A 111 -12.38 -2.50 -5.22
CA SER A 111 -13.81 -2.70 -5.51
C SER A 111 -14.55 -3.20 -4.28
N PHE A 112 -13.97 -4.16 -3.56
CA PHE A 112 -14.50 -4.64 -2.29
C PHE A 112 -14.63 -3.53 -1.24
N GLY A 113 -13.57 -2.76 -1.00
CA GLY A 113 -13.58 -1.68 0.00
C GLY A 113 -14.51 -0.52 -0.35
N LEU A 114 -14.74 -0.29 -1.65
CA LEU A 114 -15.69 0.71 -2.15
C LEU A 114 -17.12 0.18 -2.37
N ASP A 115 -17.35 -1.13 -2.21
CA ASP A 115 -18.64 -1.78 -2.45
C ASP A 115 -19.15 -1.58 -3.89
N LEU A 116 -18.25 -1.85 -4.86
CA LEU A 116 -18.46 -1.73 -6.31
C LEU A 116 -18.53 -3.08 -7.02
#